data_AF-A0A7W1ALE2-F1
#
_entry.id   AF-A0A7W1ALE2-F1
#
_cell.length_a   1.000
_cell.length_b   1.000
_cell.length_c   1.000
_cell.angle_alpha   90.00
_cell.angle_beta   90.00
_cell.angle_gamma   90.00
#
_symmetry.space_group_name_H-M   'P 1'
#
loop_
_entity.id
_entity.type
_entity.pdbx_description
1 polymer ?
#
loop_
_entity_poly.entity_id
_entity_poly.type
_entity_poly.pdbx_seq_one_letter_code
_entity_poly.pdbx_strand_id
1 'polypeptide(L)'
;MMNDAELAELLRSVIARPDDLDALRVYADVLIERGDPRGELIAVQLQRREQDSPELVARERELAAALDATLVGQLDQPGAAFSWQRGFLEAIDFTPTAERRALADTLRQLGTLPLARQLRRIVIRFV
;
A
#
# COMPACT_ATOMS: atom_id res chain seq x y z
N MET A 1 4.91 23.75 0.35
CA MET A 1 5.23 22.36 0.67
C MET A 1 4.67 22.03 2.03
N MET A 2 3.86 20.98 2.12
CA MET A 2 3.31 20.50 3.40
C MET A 2 4.40 19.85 4.24
N ASN A 3 4.53 20.24 5.51
CA ASN A 3 5.53 19.70 6.42
C ASN A 3 5.15 18.29 6.92
N ASP A 4 6.05 17.63 7.64
CA ASP A 4 5.82 16.24 8.07
C ASP A 4 4.73 16.08 9.12
N ALA A 5 4.50 17.09 9.97
CA ALA A 5 3.42 17.07 10.95
C ALA A 5 2.05 17.20 10.28
N GLU A 6 1.94 18.08 9.29
CA GLU A 6 0.75 18.26 8.45
C GLU A 6 0.46 17.00 7.62
N LEU A 7 1.49 16.36 7.05
CA LEU A 7 1.33 15.07 6.36
C LEU A 7 0.82 13.97 7.31
N ALA A 8 1.33 13.92 8.54
CA ALA A 8 0.86 12.96 9.53
C ALA A 8 -0.60 13.19 9.93
N GLU A 9 -1.06 14.44 9.98
CA GLU A 9 -2.48 14.79 10.19
C GLU A 9 -3.34 14.37 8.99
N LEU A 10 -2.93 14.71 7.77
CA LEU A 10 -3.65 14.31 6.56
C LEU A 10 -3.79 12.79 6.48
N LEU A 11 -2.71 12.06 6.74
CA LEU A 11 -2.71 10.60 6.77
C LEU A 11 -3.66 10.05 7.84
N ARG A 12 -3.70 10.67 9.03
CA ARG A 12 -4.69 10.29 10.07
C ARG A 12 -6.12 10.52 9.59
N SER A 13 -6.40 11.64 8.92
CA SER A 13 -7.71 11.93 8.32
C SER A 13 -8.10 10.89 7.26
N VAL A 14 -7.20 10.56 6.34
CA VAL A 14 -7.41 9.54 5.29
C VAL A 14 -7.68 8.16 5.88
N ILE A 15 -6.97 7.78 6.95
CA ILE A 15 -7.20 6.49 7.62
C ILE A 15 -8.54 6.49 8.36
N ALA A 16 -8.89 7.59 9.05
CA ALA A 16 -10.12 7.69 9.82
C ALA A 16 -11.38 7.73 8.93
N ARG A 17 -11.28 8.33 7.74
CA ARG A 17 -12.38 8.48 6.78
C ARG A 17 -11.92 7.99 5.40
N PRO A 18 -11.83 6.67 5.21
CA PRO A 18 -11.18 6.11 4.03
C PRO A 18 -12.04 6.23 2.75
N ASP A 19 -13.30 6.66 2.87
CA ASP A 19 -14.20 6.93 1.75
C ASP A 19 -14.27 8.43 1.39
N ASP A 20 -13.56 9.29 2.13
CA ASP A 20 -13.35 10.70 1.78
C ASP A 20 -12.38 10.79 0.60
N LEU A 21 -12.93 10.77 -0.61
CA LEU A 21 -12.15 10.79 -1.86
C LEU A 21 -11.36 12.09 -2.03
N ASP A 22 -11.84 13.21 -1.48
CA ASP A 22 -11.16 14.49 -1.59
C ASP A 22 -9.91 14.52 -0.71
N ALA A 23 -10.01 14.01 0.53
CA ALA A 23 -8.84 13.81 1.38
C ALA A 23 -7.83 12.85 0.74
N LEU A 24 -8.32 11.80 0.06
CA LEU A 24 -7.48 10.83 -0.63
C LEU A 24 -6.79 11.43 -1.88
N ARG A 25 -7.46 12.32 -2.64
CA ARG A 25 -6.86 13.09 -3.75
C ARG A 25 -5.73 13.98 -3.26
N VAL A 26 -5.96 14.78 -2.22
CA VAL A 26 -4.93 15.65 -1.64
C VAL A 26 -3.73 14.83 -1.14
N TYR A 27 -3.99 13.68 -0.53
CA TYR A 27 -2.92 12.79 -0.09
C TYR A 27 -2.13 12.20 -1.26
N ALA A 28 -2.80 11.83 -2.37
CA ALA A 28 -2.14 11.37 -3.59
C ALA A 28 -1.20 12.44 -4.17
N ASP A 29 -1.67 13.68 -4.30
CA ASP A 29 -0.89 14.79 -4.84
C ASP A 29 0.37 15.04 -4.00
N VAL A 30 0.24 15.02 -2.68
CA VAL A 30 1.37 15.20 -1.76
C VAL A 30 2.39 14.07 -1.89
N LEU A 31 1.93 12.82 -2.05
CA LEU A 31 2.83 11.68 -2.25
C LEU A 31 3.58 11.79 -3.58
N ILE A 32 2.90 12.22 -4.65
CA ILE A 32 3.51 12.47 -5.96
C ILE A 32 4.59 13.56 -5.86
N GLU A 33 4.30 14.68 -5.19
CA GLU A 33 5.27 15.76 -4.96
C GLU A 33 6.52 15.28 -4.21
N ARG A 34 6.37 14.27 -3.34
CA ARG A 34 7.46 13.65 -2.58
C ARG A 34 8.14 12.49 -3.31
N GLY A 35 7.72 12.15 -4.52
CA GLY A 35 8.25 11.03 -5.30
C GLY A 35 7.87 9.66 -4.75
N ASP A 36 6.83 9.56 -3.91
CA ASP A 36 6.34 8.29 -3.40
C ASP A 36 5.39 7.64 -4.44
N PRO A 37 5.73 6.45 -4.97
CA PRO A 37 4.96 5.78 -6.03
C PRO A 37 3.51 5.45 -5.63
N ARG A 38 3.19 5.43 -4.33
CA ARG A 38 1.82 5.23 -3.87
C ARG A 38 0.89 6.36 -4.30
N GLY A 39 1.41 7.58 -4.47
CA GLY A 39 0.62 8.72 -4.93
C GLY A 39 0.00 8.48 -6.31
N GLU A 40 0.81 7.98 -7.24
CA GLU A 40 0.33 7.63 -8.59
C GLU A 40 -0.68 6.47 -8.55
N LEU A 41 -0.43 5.44 -7.73
CA LEU A 41 -1.36 4.34 -7.56
C LEU A 41 -2.74 4.83 -7.07
N ILE A 42 -2.76 5.73 -6.10
CA ILE A 42 -4.01 6.32 -5.58
C ILE A 42 -4.74 7.09 -6.69
N ALA A 43 -4.03 7.93 -7.43
CA ALA A 43 -4.61 8.72 -8.51
C ALA A 43 -5.26 7.82 -9.58
N VAL A 44 -4.58 6.75 -9.99
CA VAL A 44 -5.12 5.76 -10.96
C VAL A 44 -6.34 5.04 -10.38
N GLN A 45 -6.30 4.59 -9.12
CA GLN A 45 -7.42 3.92 -8.48
C GLN A 45 -8.65 4.84 -8.33
N LEU A 46 -8.44 6.12 -8.07
CA LEU A 46 -9.51 7.12 -8.05
C LEU A 46 -10.09 7.33 -9.45
N GLN A 47 -9.24 7.47 -10.47
CA GLN A 47 -9.69 7.62 -11.85
C GLN A 47 -10.50 6.40 -12.32
N ARG A 48 -10.07 5.19 -11.95
CA ARG A 48 -10.82 3.94 -12.25
C ARG A 48 -12.22 3.89 -11.65
N ARG A 49 -12.46 4.57 -10.52
CA ARG A 49 -13.81 4.67 -9.94
C ARG A 49 -14.75 5.52 -10.78
N GLU A 50 -14.21 6.51 -11.48
CA GLU A 50 -14.97 7.41 -12.36
C GLU A 50 -15.10 6.82 -13.77
N GLN A 51 -14.03 6.21 -14.27
CA GLN A 51 -13.95 5.59 -15.59
C GLN A 51 -13.07 4.35 -15.53
N ASP A 52 -13.68 3.17 -15.67
CA ASP A 52 -12.92 1.92 -15.74
C ASP A 52 -12.52 1.63 -17.18
N SER A 53 -11.22 1.77 -17.49
CA SER A 53 -10.67 1.49 -18.82
C SER A 53 -9.54 0.44 -18.74
N PRO A 54 -9.33 -0.37 -19.80
CA PRO A 54 -8.25 -1.35 -19.82
C PRO A 54 -6.86 -0.74 -19.58
N GLU A 55 -6.63 0.50 -20.02
CA GLU A 55 -5.37 1.23 -19.85
C GLU A 55 -5.12 1.54 -18.37
N LEU A 56 -6.16 2.00 -17.65
CA LEU A 56 -6.06 2.28 -16.23
C LEU A 56 -5.88 1.00 -15.40
N VAL A 57 -6.54 -0.10 -15.79
CA VAL A 57 -6.31 -1.43 -15.18
C VAL A 57 -4.86 -1.86 -15.36
N ALA A 58 -4.30 -1.71 -16.56
CA ALA A 58 -2.92 -2.06 -16.84
C ALA A 58 -1.95 -1.20 -16.03
N ARG A 59 -2.20 0.12 -15.96
CA ARG A 59 -1.36 1.04 -15.19
C ARG A 59 -1.40 0.76 -13.69
N GLU A 60 -2.57 0.48 -13.14
CA GLU A 60 -2.69 0.10 -11.72
C GLU A 60 -1.89 -1.17 -11.43
N ARG A 61 -1.98 -2.18 -12.29
CA ARG A 61 -1.23 -3.43 -12.11
C ARG A 61 0.27 -3.21 -12.17
N GLU A 62 0.74 -2.36 -13.07
CA GLU A 62 2.16 -2.00 -13.18
C GLU A 62 2.66 -1.32 -11.89
N LEU A 63 1.91 -0.33 -11.40
CA LEU A 63 2.25 0.39 -10.17
C LEU A 63 2.21 -0.53 -8.94
N ALA A 64 1.20 -1.39 -8.85
CA ALA A 64 1.11 -2.39 -7.78
C ALA A 64 2.30 -3.37 -7.83
N ALA A 65 2.68 -3.88 -9.01
CA ALA A 65 3.81 -4.78 -9.16
C ALA A 65 5.15 -4.12 -8.75
N ALA A 66 5.33 -2.83 -9.03
CA ALA A 66 6.52 -2.09 -8.60
C ALA A 66 6.59 -1.94 -7.07
N LEU A 67 5.44 -1.69 -6.44
CA LEU A 67 5.34 -1.66 -4.97
C LEU A 67 5.57 -3.05 -4.36
N ASP A 68 5.01 -4.09 -4.98
CA ASP A 68 5.19 -5.49 -4.56
C ASP A 68 6.67 -5.86 -4.53
N ALA A 69 7.39 -5.61 -5.63
CA ALA A 69 8.82 -5.91 -5.72
C ALA A 69 9.62 -5.22 -4.61
N THR A 70 9.28 -3.97 -4.30
CA THR A 70 9.90 -3.21 -3.19
C THR A 70 9.61 -3.87 -1.84
N LEU A 71 8.35 -4.27 -1.61
CA LEU A 71 7.89 -4.81 -0.34
C LEU A 71 8.37 -6.25 -0.09
N VAL A 72 8.44 -7.09 -1.14
CA VAL A 72 9.06 -8.43 -1.08
C VAL A 72 10.49 -8.31 -0.57
N GLY A 73 11.29 -7.42 -1.17
CA GLY A 73 12.68 -7.21 -0.78
C GLY A 73 12.83 -6.72 0.66
N GLN A 74 11.91 -5.88 1.13
CA GLN A 74 11.93 -5.37 2.51
C GLN A 74 11.51 -6.43 3.54
N LEU A 75 10.56 -7.29 3.21
CA LEU A 75 9.99 -8.28 4.14
C LEU A 75 10.74 -9.62 4.14
N ASP A 76 11.63 -9.84 3.18
CA ASP A 76 12.33 -11.12 2.94
C ASP A 76 11.36 -12.32 2.84
N GLN A 77 10.22 -12.09 2.20
CA GLN A 77 9.18 -13.09 1.96
C GLN A 77 9.03 -13.32 0.45
N PRO A 78 9.87 -14.17 -0.16
CA PRO A 78 9.78 -14.46 -1.59
C PRO A 78 8.43 -15.10 -1.92
N GLY A 79 7.79 -14.61 -2.99
CA GLY A 79 6.47 -15.09 -3.40
C GLY A 79 5.31 -14.57 -2.56
N ALA A 80 5.54 -13.60 -1.67
CA ALA A 80 4.45 -12.86 -1.04
C ALA A 80 3.61 -12.15 -2.09
N ALA A 81 2.29 -12.28 -1.97
CA ALA A 81 1.31 -11.57 -2.78
C ALA A 81 0.67 -10.47 -1.95
N PHE A 82 0.51 -9.29 -2.54
CA PHE A 82 -0.07 -8.14 -1.88
C PHE A 82 -1.34 -7.68 -2.59
N SER A 83 -2.25 -7.10 -1.83
CA SER A 83 -3.44 -6.46 -2.34
C SER A 83 -3.45 -5.01 -1.89
N TRP A 84 -3.57 -4.11 -2.85
CA TRP A 84 -3.50 -2.67 -2.62
C TRP A 84 -4.86 -2.03 -2.82
N GLN A 85 -5.24 -1.17 -1.88
CA GLN A 85 -6.45 -0.37 -1.99
C GLN A 85 -6.19 1.04 -1.45
N ARG A 86 -6.52 2.05 -2.26
CA ARG A 86 -6.33 3.48 -1.93
C ARG A 86 -4.87 3.79 -1.55
N GLY A 87 -3.91 3.13 -2.21
CA GLY A 87 -2.48 3.28 -1.91
C GLY A 87 -2.01 2.67 -0.58
N PHE A 88 -2.87 1.90 0.10
CA PHE A 88 -2.52 1.15 1.30
C PHE A 88 -2.48 -0.34 1.00
N LEU A 89 -1.64 -1.05 1.74
CA LEU A 89 -1.67 -2.51 1.77
C LEU A 89 -2.91 -2.96 2.54
N GLU A 90 -3.84 -3.61 1.84
CA GLU A 90 -5.07 -4.13 2.42
C GLU A 90 -4.91 -5.59 2.86
N ALA A 91 -4.19 -6.39 2.08
CA ALA A 91 -3.93 -7.78 2.41
C ALA A 91 -2.54 -8.23 1.97
N ILE A 92 -1.99 -9.18 2.72
CA ILE A 92 -0.77 -9.92 2.36
C ILE A 92 -1.02 -11.41 2.50
N ASP A 93 -0.51 -12.18 1.54
CA ASP A 93 -0.51 -13.64 1.51
C ASP A 93 0.91 -14.13 1.30
N PHE A 94 1.43 -14.94 2.21
CA PHE A 94 2.77 -15.49 2.09
C PHE A 94 2.91 -16.85 2.78
N THR A 95 3.92 -17.59 2.34
CA THR A 95 4.41 -18.79 3.02
C THR A 95 5.68 -18.38 3.77
N PRO A 96 5.73 -18.49 5.11
CA PRO A 96 6.92 -18.12 5.86
C PRO A 96 8.12 -18.93 5.37
N THR A 97 9.27 -18.28 5.23
CA THR A 97 10.53 -19.00 5.05
C THR A 97 10.77 -19.94 6.24
N ALA A 98 11.55 -21.01 6.03
CA ALA A 98 11.72 -22.10 7.01
C ALA A 98 12.36 -21.66 8.35
N GLU A 99 12.80 -20.41 8.46
CA GLU A 99 13.34 -19.86 9.69
C GLU A 99 12.22 -19.52 10.68
N ARG A 100 12.26 -20.11 11.89
CA ARG A 100 11.24 -19.87 12.94
C ARG A 100 11.01 -18.39 13.29
N ARG A 101 12.01 -17.52 13.06
CA ARG A 101 11.92 -16.08 13.34
C ARG A 101 11.26 -15.29 12.21
N ALA A 102 11.23 -15.81 10.98
CA ALA A 102 10.78 -15.09 9.79
C ALA A 102 9.35 -14.57 9.93
N LEU A 103 8.42 -15.39 10.45
CA LEU A 103 7.05 -14.94 10.65
C LEU A 103 6.96 -13.76 11.63
N ALA A 104 7.63 -13.87 12.78
CA ALA A 104 7.57 -12.82 13.80
C ALA A 104 8.23 -11.53 13.30
N ASP A 105 9.31 -11.63 12.54
CA ASP A 105 10.04 -10.49 11.98
C ASP A 105 9.21 -9.79 10.90
N THR A 106 8.59 -10.54 9.98
CA THR A 106 7.66 -9.99 8.97
C THR A 106 6.47 -9.28 9.62
N LEU A 107 5.85 -9.88 10.64
CA LEU A 107 4.72 -9.25 11.36
C LEU A 107 5.16 -7.95 12.07
N ARG A 108 6.36 -7.92 12.66
CA ARG A 108 6.90 -6.70 13.27
C ARG A 108 7.17 -5.62 12.22
N GLN A 109 7.79 -5.97 11.09
CA GLN A 109 8.05 -5.03 10.00
C GLN A 109 6.75 -4.44 9.45
N LEU A 110 5.74 -5.28 9.18
CA LEU A 110 4.41 -4.84 8.77
C LEU A 110 3.82 -3.84 9.77
N GLY A 111 3.97 -4.09 11.08
CA GLY A 111 3.51 -3.17 12.13
C GLY A 111 4.16 -1.78 12.12
N THR A 112 5.34 -1.64 11.50
CA THR A 112 6.05 -0.34 11.40
C THR A 112 5.80 0.41 10.10
N LEU A 113 5.24 -0.26 9.09
CA LEU A 113 5.11 0.28 7.74
C LEU A 113 3.90 1.23 7.64
N PRO A 114 4.07 2.50 7.21
CA PRO A 114 2.95 3.43 7.03
C PRO A 114 1.89 2.93 6.04
N LEU A 115 2.32 2.19 5.02
CA LEU A 115 1.44 1.58 4.01
C LEU A 115 0.58 0.44 4.57
N ALA A 116 0.97 -0.20 5.67
CA ALA A 116 0.23 -1.31 6.29
C ALA A 116 -0.81 -0.83 7.32
N ARG A 117 -1.02 0.49 7.48
CA ARG A 117 -1.98 1.05 8.44
C ARG A 117 -3.45 0.70 8.17
N GLN A 118 -3.77 0.29 6.94
CA GLN A 118 -5.10 -0.25 6.58
C GLN A 118 -5.05 -1.76 6.27
N LEU A 119 -4.05 -2.49 6.76
CA LEU A 119 -3.96 -3.93 6.57
C LEU A 119 -5.09 -4.62 7.33
N ARG A 120 -5.94 -5.34 6.59
CA ARG A 120 -7.14 -6.02 7.10
C ARG A 120 -6.99 -7.53 7.17
N ARG A 121 -6.13 -8.10 6.32
CA ARG A 121 -6.00 -9.55 6.19
C ARG A 121 -4.55 -9.97 6.02
N ILE A 122 -4.13 -10.91 6.85
CA ILE A 122 -2.84 -11.59 6.73
C ILE A 122 -3.15 -13.07 6.55
N VAL A 123 -2.76 -13.63 5.40
CA VAL A 123 -2.87 -15.05 5.11
C VAL A 123 -1.49 -15.66 5.22
N ILE A 124 -1.35 -16.63 6.13
CA ILE A 124 -0.11 -17.37 6.33
C ILE A 124 -0.39 -18.81 5.94
N ARG A 125 0.33 -19.30 4.94
CA ARG A 125 0.25 -20.70 4.51
C ARG A 125 1.41 -21.47 5.13
N PHE A 126 1.11 -22.60 5.75
CA PHE A 126 2.11 -23.56 6.21
C PHE A 126 2.06 -24.74 5.25
N VAL A 127 3.19 -25.00 4.59
CA VAL A 127 3.43 -26.20 3.75
C VAL A 127 4.09 -27.29 4.57
#